data_AF-A0A554PGY7-F1
#
_entry.id   AF-A0A554PGY7-F1
#
_cell.length_a   1.000
_cell.length_b   1.000
_cell.length_c   1.000
_cell.angle_alpha   90.00
_cell.angle_beta   90.00
_cell.angle_gamma   90.00
#
_symmetry.space_group_name_H-M   'P 1'
#
loop_
_entity.id
_entity.type
_entity.pdbx_description
1 polymer ?
#
loop_
_entity_poly.entity_id
_entity_poly.type
_entity_poly.pdbx_seq_one_letter_code
_entity_poly.pdbx_strand_id
1 'polypeptide(L)'
;MTSVNQLWRRAKLPLAVSLASTLAGPAFGVSFNIGEIEGQFDSSLSLGASWSTQSPNKNLIGVNNGGHGLSQTSDDGHANFKSGETFSKIFKGIHDLELKYGDTGVFVRGKYWYDFELKDESREFKDISDSNRKEGAKSSGGQILDAFIYHNYSIAEQPGSVRLGKQVVSWGESTFIGGGINSINPIDVSAFRRPGAEIKEGLIPVNMFYVSQSLTDNLSAEAFYQLEWDQTVVDNCGTFFSQPDIIADGCSDNLRVLNKRSTIPSIALGPLAAAGVDVNQEGVLVRRGPDRDARDSGQWGVSFKYMYEPLDTEFGAYFMNYHSRAPIFSATGAPQSVFDRVAALPPAFRALGPLVVAGSSEYFVEYPEDIRLYGLSFSTTLPTGTAWSGEISYRPNAPVQLNSTDILFAGVRPLGGTLANASLLDGSPGQDLHGYRRKEITQLQTTFTHFFDQVMGASRLTLVGEVGLTYVGGLESTSKVRYGRDPVYGPGELPATGSLDTCSQILNTSTINGAGPGAATNNRSRNCNDDGFTTSTSWGYRGRAIWEYNDVFAGVNLKPNVAWSHDVSGYSPGPGGNFEEGRKAISLGVDAEYQNTYTASLAYTNFFDGKYTTVDDRDFVALSFGVNF
;
A
#
# COMPACT_ATOMS: atom_id res chain seq x y z
N MET A 1 14.73 17.53 -46.91
CA MET A 1 14.82 18.11 -45.56
C MET A 1 14.85 16.96 -44.58
N THR A 2 16.05 16.61 -44.10
CA THR A 2 16.30 15.44 -43.27
C THR A 2 16.35 15.84 -41.79
N SER A 3 15.67 15.00 -41.00
CA SER A 3 15.47 15.00 -39.55
C SER A 3 16.69 15.38 -38.70
N VAL A 4 16.50 16.32 -37.77
CA VAL A 4 17.49 16.70 -36.72
C VAL A 4 17.04 16.22 -35.31
N ASN A 5 15.89 15.57 -35.17
CA ASN A 5 15.28 15.31 -33.85
C ASN A 5 15.51 13.92 -33.23
N GLN A 6 16.41 13.09 -33.77
CA GLN A 6 16.66 11.75 -33.21
C GLN A 6 17.88 11.65 -32.27
N LEU A 7 18.80 12.63 -32.27
CA LEU A 7 20.02 12.58 -31.46
C LEU A 7 19.81 12.99 -29.99
N TRP A 8 18.82 13.86 -29.70
CA TRP A 8 18.61 14.38 -28.34
C TRP A 8 17.86 13.42 -27.40
N ARG A 9 17.12 12.43 -27.93
CA ARG A 9 16.41 11.44 -27.10
C ARG A 9 17.32 10.35 -26.51
N ARG A 10 18.49 10.09 -27.11
CA ARG A 10 19.43 9.06 -26.63
C ARG A 10 20.50 9.57 -25.66
N ALA A 11 20.52 10.87 -25.37
CA ALA A 11 21.58 11.47 -24.56
C ALA A 11 21.31 11.44 -23.04
N LYS A 12 20.07 11.21 -22.57
CA LYS A 12 19.74 11.27 -21.13
C LYS A 12 20.36 10.13 -20.30
N LEU A 13 20.27 8.89 -20.79
CA LEU A 13 20.83 7.72 -20.10
C LEU A 13 22.38 7.78 -20.04
N PRO A 14 23.09 8.11 -21.14
CA PRO A 14 24.53 8.36 -21.10
C PRO A 14 24.90 9.56 -20.24
N LEU A 15 24.06 10.61 -20.15
CA LEU A 15 24.35 11.76 -19.30
C LEU A 15 24.28 11.38 -17.81
N ALA A 16 23.26 10.63 -17.40
CA ALA A 16 23.14 10.11 -16.03
C ALA A 16 24.29 9.15 -15.68
N VAL A 17 24.67 8.26 -16.61
CA VAL A 17 25.84 7.38 -16.47
C VAL A 17 27.15 8.19 -16.46
N SER A 18 27.24 9.28 -17.23
CA SER A 18 28.42 10.17 -17.27
C SER A 18 28.56 11.01 -15.99
N LEU A 19 27.44 11.48 -15.41
CA LEU A 19 27.44 12.19 -14.14
C LEU A 19 27.89 11.25 -13.01
N ALA A 20 27.38 10.01 -13.02
CA ALA A 20 27.77 8.96 -12.09
C ALA A 20 29.25 8.56 -12.22
N SER A 21 29.82 8.60 -13.44
CA SER A 21 31.24 8.28 -13.67
C SER A 21 32.19 9.45 -13.45
N THR A 22 31.74 10.72 -13.55
CA THR A 22 32.54 11.89 -13.15
C THR A 22 32.57 12.13 -11.63
N LEU A 23 31.69 11.47 -10.88
CA LEU A 23 31.68 11.44 -9.41
C LEU A 23 32.45 10.23 -8.83
N ALA A 24 33.22 9.51 -9.65
CA ALA A 24 34.13 8.43 -9.21
C ALA A 24 35.38 8.96 -8.46
N GLY A 25 35.20 9.95 -7.58
CA GLY A 25 36.13 10.20 -6.49
C GLY A 25 35.98 9.13 -5.41
N PRO A 26 36.95 8.96 -4.50
CA PRO A 26 36.75 8.07 -3.36
C PRO A 26 35.57 8.61 -2.55
N ALA A 27 34.55 7.77 -2.48
CA ALA A 27 33.29 8.07 -1.87
C ALA A 27 33.50 7.99 -0.34
N PHE A 28 33.79 9.14 0.28
CA PHE A 28 33.91 9.28 1.73
C PHE A 28 32.75 10.12 2.26
N GLY A 29 32.07 9.63 3.28
CA GLY A 29 31.19 10.42 4.12
C GLY A 29 32.00 11.53 4.73
N VAL A 30 31.51 12.76 4.60
CA VAL A 30 32.28 13.93 4.97
C VAL A 30 31.91 14.29 6.40
N SER A 31 32.79 13.92 7.33
CA SER A 31 32.81 14.55 8.64
C SER A 31 33.60 15.86 8.56
N PHE A 32 33.02 16.93 9.08
CA PHE A 32 33.64 18.25 9.05
C PHE A 32 33.34 19.00 10.34
N ASN A 33 34.28 19.84 10.77
CA ASN A 33 34.09 20.67 11.95
C ASN A 33 34.11 22.15 11.55
N ILE A 34 33.08 22.90 11.96
CA ILE A 34 33.01 24.36 11.79
C ILE A 34 33.04 24.98 13.18
N GLY A 35 34.24 25.27 13.69
CA GLY A 35 34.41 25.68 15.08
C GLY A 35 34.05 24.54 16.04
N GLU A 36 33.04 24.75 16.87
CA GLU A 36 32.51 23.77 17.83
C GLU A 36 31.37 22.91 17.24
N ILE A 37 30.96 23.17 15.99
CA ILE A 37 29.93 22.39 15.32
C ILE A 37 30.57 21.18 14.65
N GLU A 38 30.16 19.99 15.05
CA GLU A 38 30.51 18.72 14.39
C GLU A 38 29.46 18.40 13.34
N GLY A 39 29.87 18.24 12.09
CA GLY A 39 29.00 17.91 10.97
C GLY A 39 29.31 16.54 10.39
N GLN A 40 28.27 15.78 10.06
CA GLN A 40 28.36 14.53 9.31
C GLN A 40 27.41 14.60 8.12
N PHE A 41 27.94 14.25 6.94
CA PHE A 41 27.15 14.14 5.72
C PHE A 41 27.37 12.78 5.06
N ASP A 42 26.33 11.95 5.08
CA ASP A 42 26.33 10.61 4.50
C ASP A 42 25.43 10.57 3.25
N SER A 43 25.85 9.85 2.22
CA SER A 43 25.12 9.74 0.95
C SER A 43 24.98 8.28 0.52
N SER A 44 23.79 7.91 0.07
CA SER A 44 23.49 6.64 -0.60
C SER A 44 22.92 6.92 -1.97
N LEU A 45 23.57 6.42 -3.02
CA LEU A 45 23.07 6.48 -4.40
C LEU A 45 22.79 5.07 -4.89
N SER A 46 21.67 4.88 -5.60
CA SER A 46 21.34 3.59 -6.19
C SER A 46 20.75 3.71 -7.59
N LEU A 47 21.05 2.71 -8.41
CA LEU A 47 20.45 2.50 -9.73
C LEU A 47 19.88 1.09 -9.75
N GLY A 48 18.65 0.91 -10.21
CA GLY A 48 18.07 -0.42 -10.33
C GLY A 48 17.01 -0.51 -11.41
N ALA A 49 16.67 -1.73 -11.77
CA ALA A 49 15.61 -2.03 -12.71
C ALA A 49 14.87 -3.31 -12.29
N SER A 50 13.60 -3.38 -12.65
CA SER A 50 12.76 -4.56 -12.46
C SER A 50 12.03 -4.96 -13.73
N TRP A 51 11.87 -6.26 -13.91
CA TRP A 51 11.21 -6.89 -15.05
C TRP A 51 10.09 -7.79 -14.57
N SER A 52 8.91 -7.68 -15.19
CA SER A 52 7.85 -8.66 -15.01
C SER A 52 8.27 -9.99 -15.63
N THR A 53 7.97 -11.10 -14.98
CA THR A 53 8.23 -12.44 -15.54
C THR A 53 6.97 -13.20 -15.87
N GLN A 54 5.80 -12.74 -15.42
CA GLN A 54 4.53 -13.42 -15.60
C GLN A 54 3.61 -12.65 -16.56
N SER A 55 2.82 -13.39 -17.33
CA SER A 55 1.83 -12.77 -18.23
C SER A 55 0.61 -12.32 -17.44
N PRO A 56 -0.03 -11.19 -17.81
CA PRO A 56 -1.22 -10.71 -17.12
C PRO A 56 -2.32 -11.76 -17.00
N ASN A 57 -2.86 -11.92 -15.80
CA ASN A 57 -3.97 -12.81 -15.53
C ASN A 57 -5.26 -12.17 -16.01
N LYS A 58 -5.86 -12.71 -17.07
CA LYS A 58 -7.13 -12.20 -17.61
C LYS A 58 -8.26 -12.19 -16.59
N ASN A 59 -8.22 -12.98 -15.52
CA ASN A 59 -9.24 -12.91 -14.47
C ASN A 59 -9.13 -11.65 -13.60
N LEU A 60 -8.00 -10.96 -13.63
CA LEU A 60 -7.76 -9.70 -12.94
C LEU A 60 -7.92 -8.46 -13.85
N ILE A 61 -8.28 -8.67 -15.13
CA ILE A 61 -8.60 -7.60 -16.08
C ILE A 61 -10.11 -7.54 -16.26
N GLY A 62 -10.70 -6.34 -16.21
CA GLY A 62 -12.13 -6.13 -16.35
C GLY A 62 -12.65 -6.59 -17.72
N VAL A 63 -13.87 -7.11 -17.76
CA VAL A 63 -14.51 -7.57 -19.00
C VAL A 63 -14.63 -6.46 -20.05
N ASN A 64 -14.80 -5.20 -19.63
CA ASN A 64 -14.83 -4.06 -20.55
C ASN A 64 -13.49 -3.87 -21.27
N ASN A 65 -12.39 -4.20 -20.59
CA ASN A 65 -11.01 -4.13 -21.08
C ASN A 65 -10.54 -5.44 -21.75
N GLY A 66 -11.45 -6.40 -21.97
CA GLY A 66 -11.17 -7.65 -22.69
C GLY A 66 -10.67 -8.80 -21.81
N GLY A 67 -10.71 -8.65 -20.48
CA GLY A 67 -10.45 -9.72 -19.52
C GLY A 67 -11.72 -10.49 -19.14
N HIS A 68 -11.67 -11.16 -17.98
CA HIS A 68 -12.75 -11.96 -17.40
C HIS A 68 -13.23 -11.42 -16.04
N GLY A 69 -12.54 -10.43 -15.48
CA GLY A 69 -12.89 -9.78 -14.22
C GLY A 69 -14.16 -8.95 -14.33
N LEU A 70 -14.90 -8.79 -13.23
CA LEU A 70 -16.19 -8.10 -13.22
C LEU A 70 -16.07 -6.60 -12.92
N SER A 71 -14.85 -6.08 -12.79
CA SER A 71 -14.53 -4.66 -12.61
C SER A 71 -13.21 -4.31 -13.30
N GLN A 72 -13.08 -3.05 -13.70
CA GLN A 72 -11.87 -2.44 -14.30
C GLN A 72 -11.28 -1.34 -13.39
N THR A 73 -11.52 -1.44 -12.08
CA THR A 73 -11.13 -0.42 -11.09
C THR A 73 -9.77 -0.71 -10.44
N SER A 74 -9.15 -1.79 -10.87
CA SER A 74 -7.94 -2.39 -10.31
C SER A 74 -7.11 -3.11 -11.39
N ASP A 75 -7.34 -2.82 -12.68
CA ASP A 75 -6.76 -3.56 -13.79
C ASP A 75 -5.74 -2.78 -14.63
N ASP A 76 -5.54 -1.48 -14.40
CA ASP A 76 -4.65 -0.66 -15.23
C ASP A 76 -3.22 -1.21 -15.18
N GLY A 77 -2.73 -1.55 -13.98
CA GLY A 77 -1.42 -2.16 -13.79
C GLY A 77 -1.30 -3.55 -14.42
N HIS A 78 -2.40 -4.30 -14.56
CA HIS A 78 -2.41 -5.62 -15.20
C HIS A 78 -2.35 -5.47 -16.73
N ALA A 79 -3.03 -4.46 -17.26
CA ALA A 79 -3.05 -4.18 -18.69
C ALA A 79 -1.79 -3.46 -19.20
N ASN A 80 -1.06 -2.75 -18.33
CA ASN A 80 0.09 -1.94 -18.71
C ASN A 80 1.42 -2.68 -18.90
N PHE A 81 1.58 -3.88 -18.33
CA PHE A 81 2.86 -4.59 -18.30
C PHE A 81 2.71 -6.05 -18.70
N LYS A 82 3.61 -6.52 -19.57
CA LYS A 82 3.68 -7.91 -20.01
C LYS A 82 4.91 -8.62 -19.46
N SER A 83 4.88 -9.94 -19.51
CA SER A 83 6.06 -10.77 -19.22
C SER A 83 7.25 -10.34 -20.08
N GLY A 84 8.40 -10.12 -19.44
CA GLY A 84 9.64 -9.66 -20.04
C GLY A 84 9.80 -8.14 -20.12
N GLU A 85 8.74 -7.36 -19.87
CA GLU A 85 8.82 -5.91 -19.90
C GLU A 85 9.38 -5.35 -18.59
N THR A 86 10.13 -4.25 -18.72
CA THR A 86 10.56 -3.46 -17.57
C THR A 86 9.38 -2.70 -17.01
N PHE A 87 9.24 -2.69 -15.68
CA PHE A 87 8.25 -1.83 -15.02
C PHE A 87 8.86 -0.77 -14.11
N SER A 88 10.17 -0.81 -13.90
CA SER A 88 10.90 0.24 -13.21
C SER A 88 12.33 0.27 -13.72
N LYS A 89 12.85 1.47 -13.96
CA LYS A 89 14.26 1.76 -14.26
C LYS A 89 14.62 2.99 -13.46
N ILE A 90 15.02 2.82 -12.21
CA ILE A 90 15.08 3.91 -11.25
C ILE A 90 16.49 4.28 -10.84
N PHE A 91 16.75 5.59 -10.78
CA PHE A 91 17.87 6.16 -10.05
C PHE A 91 17.35 6.84 -8.77
N LYS A 92 18.04 6.65 -7.65
CA LYS A 92 17.69 7.26 -6.35
C LYS A 92 18.94 7.81 -5.67
N GLY A 93 18.76 8.88 -4.92
CA GLY A 93 19.78 9.41 -4.00
C GLY A 93 19.15 9.80 -2.67
N ILE A 94 19.84 9.47 -1.58
CA ILE A 94 19.47 9.80 -0.21
C ILE A 94 20.68 10.45 0.45
N HIS A 95 20.46 11.55 1.15
CA HIS A 95 21.49 12.34 1.81
C HIS A 95 21.06 12.65 3.24
N ASP A 96 21.92 12.30 4.19
CA ASP A 96 21.71 12.53 5.62
C ASP A 96 22.73 13.59 6.06
N LEU A 97 22.25 14.67 6.66
CA LEU A 97 23.06 15.73 7.26
C LEU A 97 22.75 15.81 8.75
N GLU A 98 23.78 15.64 9.57
CA GLU A 98 23.71 15.86 11.02
C GLU A 98 24.69 16.97 11.41
N LEU A 99 24.22 17.94 12.19
CA LEU A 99 25.03 19.01 12.77
C LEU A 99 24.85 19.00 14.29
N LYS A 100 25.94 18.85 15.05
CA LYS A 100 25.95 18.77 16.52
C LYS A 100 26.69 19.95 17.12
N TYR A 101 26.16 20.47 18.21
CA TYR A 101 26.79 21.47 19.07
C TYR A 101 26.51 21.11 20.52
N GLY A 102 27.49 20.50 21.21
CA GLY A 102 27.31 19.93 22.54
C GLY A 102 26.17 18.90 22.55
N ASP A 103 25.20 19.09 23.45
CA ASP A 103 24.04 18.20 23.60
C ASP A 103 22.89 18.47 22.63
N THR A 104 23.03 19.46 21.74
CA THR A 104 22.00 19.84 20.77
C THR A 104 22.43 19.47 19.36
N GLY A 105 21.50 18.99 18.54
CA GLY A 105 21.79 18.76 17.12
C GLY A 105 20.60 18.96 16.21
N VAL A 106 20.89 19.10 14.93
CA VAL A 106 19.93 19.20 13.84
C VAL A 106 20.19 18.06 12.87
N PHE A 107 19.13 17.33 12.52
CA PHE A 107 19.18 16.26 11.54
C PHE A 107 18.27 16.58 10.36
N VAL A 108 18.78 16.43 9.14
CA VAL A 108 18.03 16.60 7.90
C VAL A 108 18.33 15.44 6.96
N ARG A 109 17.29 14.82 6.42
CA ARG A 109 17.38 13.78 5.40
C ARG A 109 16.63 14.19 4.14
N GLY A 110 17.33 14.23 3.01
CA GLY A 110 16.76 14.48 1.69
C GLY A 110 16.79 13.24 0.82
N LYS A 111 15.75 13.02 0.02
CA LYS A 111 15.68 11.97 -1.00
C LYS A 111 15.23 12.53 -2.34
N TYR A 112 15.78 12.03 -3.42
CA TYR A 112 15.26 12.23 -4.78
C TYR A 112 15.31 10.94 -5.59
N TRP A 113 14.47 10.87 -6.62
CA TRP A 113 14.44 9.72 -7.53
C TRP A 113 13.95 10.09 -8.92
N TYR A 114 14.30 9.25 -9.89
CA TYR A 114 13.85 9.34 -11.26
C TYR A 114 13.70 7.94 -11.86
N ASP A 115 12.48 7.53 -12.17
CA ASP A 115 12.19 6.28 -12.87
C ASP A 115 12.00 6.53 -14.37
N PHE A 116 13.00 6.13 -15.17
CA PHE A 116 12.99 6.30 -16.62
C PHE A 116 11.86 5.51 -17.30
N GLU A 117 11.50 4.35 -16.77
CA GLU A 117 10.43 3.50 -17.34
C GLU A 117 9.07 4.19 -17.19
N LEU A 118 8.78 4.69 -16.00
CA LEU A 118 7.48 5.26 -15.68
C LEU A 118 7.36 6.72 -16.14
N LYS A 119 8.48 7.45 -16.25
CA LYS A 119 8.49 8.89 -16.57
C LYS A 119 8.61 9.21 -18.05
N ASP A 120 9.45 8.49 -18.80
CA ASP A 120 9.82 8.83 -20.18
C ASP A 120 9.20 7.88 -21.23
N GLU A 121 8.80 6.66 -20.85
CA GLU A 121 8.26 5.66 -21.78
C GLU A 121 6.73 5.59 -21.74
N SER A 122 6.10 5.29 -22.88
CA SER A 122 4.64 5.13 -22.98
C SER A 122 4.20 3.73 -22.59
N ARG A 123 2.97 3.58 -22.11
CA ARG A 123 2.35 2.28 -21.80
C ARG A 123 1.37 1.84 -22.89
N GLU A 124 1.12 0.53 -22.95
CA GLU A 124 0.18 -0.03 -23.93
C GLU A 124 -1.27 0.34 -23.65
N PHE A 125 -1.66 0.43 -22.37
CA PHE A 125 -3.04 0.72 -21.99
C PHE A 125 -3.23 2.17 -21.57
N LYS A 126 -2.58 2.60 -20.48
CA LYS A 126 -2.66 3.99 -19.98
C LYS A 126 -1.29 4.50 -19.53
N ASP A 127 -0.89 5.64 -20.08
CA ASP A 127 0.33 6.32 -19.66
C ASP A 127 0.25 6.77 -18.20
N ILE A 128 1.38 6.64 -17.51
CA ILE A 128 1.50 7.00 -16.09
C ILE A 128 1.83 8.49 -15.98
N SER A 129 1.02 9.21 -15.20
CA SER A 129 1.19 10.65 -14.99
C SER A 129 1.87 10.95 -13.66
N ASP A 130 2.40 12.16 -13.50
CA ASP A 130 2.79 12.71 -12.19
C ASP A 130 1.87 13.86 -11.77
N SER A 131 0.90 14.22 -12.61
CA SER A 131 0.00 15.34 -12.37
C SER A 131 -0.92 15.06 -11.19
N ASN A 132 -0.99 16.00 -10.24
CA ASN A 132 -1.82 15.92 -9.04
C ASN A 132 -1.60 14.62 -8.23
N ARG A 133 -0.37 14.10 -8.21
CA ARG A 133 0.02 12.95 -7.37
C ARG A 133 0.68 13.41 -6.08
N LYS A 134 0.52 12.63 -5.00
CA LYS A 134 1.38 12.73 -3.82
C LYS A 134 2.83 12.53 -4.22
N GLU A 135 3.74 13.26 -3.59
CA GLU A 135 5.15 13.30 -4.00
C GLU A 135 5.74 11.89 -4.10
N GLY A 136 5.60 11.06 -3.05
CA GLY A 136 6.08 9.67 -3.03
C GLY A 136 5.51 8.77 -4.15
N ALA A 137 4.31 9.04 -4.67
CA ALA A 137 3.67 8.24 -5.73
C ALA A 137 4.09 8.64 -7.16
N LYS A 138 4.87 9.72 -7.32
CA LYS A 138 5.36 10.18 -8.62
C LYS A 138 6.49 9.28 -9.13
N SER A 139 6.59 9.19 -10.46
CA SER A 139 7.66 8.51 -11.18
C SER A 139 9.01 9.21 -11.03
N SER A 140 8.98 10.53 -10.80
CA SER A 140 10.16 11.34 -10.49
C SER A 140 9.81 12.41 -9.47
N GLY A 141 10.71 12.67 -8.53
CA GLY A 141 10.44 13.61 -7.45
C GLY A 141 11.58 13.77 -6.47
N GLY A 142 11.34 14.62 -5.47
CA GLY A 142 12.27 14.84 -4.38
C GLY A 142 11.55 15.34 -3.13
N GLN A 143 11.94 14.83 -1.97
CA GLN A 143 11.31 15.18 -0.70
C GLN A 143 12.31 15.18 0.45
N ILE A 144 12.07 16.08 1.40
CA ILE A 144 12.69 16.03 2.72
C ILE A 144 11.94 14.98 3.53
N LEU A 145 12.65 13.93 3.92
CA LEU A 145 12.13 12.88 4.78
C LEU A 145 12.13 13.40 6.21
N ASP A 146 13.29 13.41 6.86
CA ASP A 146 13.45 13.85 8.25
C ASP A 146 14.00 15.29 8.29
N ALA A 147 13.52 16.08 9.23
CA ALA A 147 14.02 17.42 9.52
C ALA A 147 13.62 17.80 10.96
N PHE A 148 14.51 17.57 11.92
CA PHE A 148 14.22 17.84 13.33
C PHE A 148 15.44 18.39 14.08
N ILE A 149 15.14 19.13 15.14
CA ILE A 149 16.11 19.50 16.17
C ILE A 149 15.95 18.56 17.35
N TYR A 150 17.06 18.18 17.97
CA TYR A 150 17.06 17.40 19.19
C TYR A 150 17.95 18.02 20.27
N HIS A 151 17.61 17.75 21.52
CA HIS A 151 18.43 18.13 22.66
C HIS A 151 18.45 17.00 23.68
N ASN A 152 19.65 16.56 24.03
CA ASN A 152 19.89 15.56 25.07
C ASN A 152 20.08 16.27 26.40
N TYR A 153 19.58 15.67 27.46
CA TYR A 153 19.65 16.23 28.80
C TYR A 153 19.71 15.10 29.83
N SER A 154 19.93 15.47 31.10
CA SER A 154 19.90 14.52 32.21
C SER A 154 19.06 15.08 33.35
N ILE A 155 18.13 14.28 33.88
CA ILE A 155 17.34 14.59 35.08
C ILE A 155 17.63 13.51 36.11
N ALA A 156 18.08 13.92 37.30
CA ALA A 156 18.44 12.99 38.38
C ALA A 156 19.43 11.90 37.91
N GLU A 157 20.44 12.29 37.13
CA GLU A 157 21.47 11.41 36.52
C GLU A 157 20.93 10.44 35.46
N GLN A 158 19.63 10.46 35.17
CA GLN A 158 19.01 9.64 34.13
C GLN A 158 18.95 10.39 32.80
N PRO A 159 19.41 9.78 31.69
CA PRO A 159 19.43 10.43 30.38
C PRO A 159 18.02 10.62 29.83
N GLY A 160 17.83 11.73 29.12
CA GLY A 160 16.62 12.05 28.39
C GLY A 160 16.94 12.77 27.07
N SER A 161 15.96 12.77 26.16
CA SER A 161 16.08 13.44 24.87
C SER A 161 14.73 14.01 24.45
N VAL A 162 14.74 15.24 23.94
CA VAL A 162 13.59 15.86 23.28
C VAL A 162 13.89 16.06 21.81
N ARG A 163 12.88 15.87 20.95
CA ARG A 163 12.95 16.08 19.51
C ARG A 163 11.74 16.87 19.03
N LEU A 164 11.96 17.86 18.18
CA LEU A 164 10.90 18.64 17.56
C LEU A 164 11.16 18.77 16.05
N GLY A 165 10.15 18.41 15.26
CA GLY A 165 10.19 18.51 13.81
C GLY A 165 9.70 17.23 13.13
N LYS A 166 10.02 17.10 11.85
CA LYS A 166 9.62 15.99 10.98
C LYS A 166 10.50 14.78 11.25
N GLN A 167 9.95 13.70 11.79
CA GLN A 167 10.71 12.53 12.24
C GLN A 167 9.89 11.25 12.19
N VAL A 168 10.58 10.11 12.19
CA VAL A 168 9.99 8.77 12.33
C VAL A 168 10.14 8.29 13.77
N VAL A 169 9.06 7.77 14.35
CA VAL A 169 9.06 7.11 15.67
C VAL A 169 8.52 5.70 15.53
N SER A 170 9.34 4.69 15.78
CA SER A 170 8.95 3.29 15.67
C SER A 170 8.78 2.67 17.06
N TRP A 171 7.60 2.12 17.32
CA TRP A 171 7.27 1.38 18.54
C TRP A 171 6.86 -0.06 18.20
N GLY A 172 7.09 -1.00 19.12
CA GLY A 172 6.79 -2.42 18.94
C GLY A 172 7.98 -3.26 18.49
N GLU A 173 7.72 -4.55 18.29
CA GLU A 173 8.69 -5.63 18.10
C GLU A 173 8.49 -6.42 16.80
N SER A 174 7.43 -6.11 16.04
CA SER A 174 7.15 -6.78 14.77
C SER A 174 8.23 -6.49 13.71
N THR A 175 8.51 -7.47 12.84
CA THR A 175 9.61 -7.41 11.86
C THR A 175 9.14 -7.33 10.41
N PHE A 176 8.17 -8.15 10.02
CA PHE A 176 7.65 -8.28 8.65
C PHE A 176 6.17 -7.92 8.54
N ILE A 177 5.36 -8.25 9.55
CA ILE A 177 3.89 -8.14 9.47
C ILE A 177 3.46 -6.75 9.99
N GLY A 178 2.78 -5.96 9.15
CA GLY A 178 2.38 -4.59 9.51
C GLY A 178 1.17 -4.53 10.45
N GLY A 179 0.79 -3.32 10.89
CA GLY A 179 -0.49 -3.09 11.59
C GLY A 179 -0.51 -3.45 13.08
N GLY A 180 0.63 -3.80 13.67
CA GLY A 180 0.80 -4.00 15.11
C GLY A 180 0.86 -2.68 15.90
N ILE A 181 1.72 -2.62 16.91
CA ILE A 181 1.94 -1.42 17.74
C ILE A 181 2.51 -0.27 16.89
N ASN A 182 3.32 -0.57 15.87
CA ASN A 182 3.90 0.41 14.97
C ASN A 182 2.85 1.03 14.03
N SER A 183 2.10 2.01 14.53
CA SER A 183 1.03 2.70 13.81
C SER A 183 1.22 4.21 13.71
N ILE A 184 2.36 4.74 14.17
CA ILE A 184 2.61 6.18 14.33
C ILE A 184 2.88 6.86 12.98
N ASN A 185 3.66 6.20 12.13
CA ASN A 185 4.14 6.80 10.87
C ASN A 185 3.29 6.30 9.70
N PRO A 186 2.92 7.19 8.76
CA PRO A 186 2.43 6.77 7.45
C PRO A 186 3.53 6.04 6.67
N ILE A 187 3.12 5.29 5.66
CA ILE A 187 4.04 4.53 4.82
C ILE A 187 3.96 4.99 3.36
N ASP A 188 5.08 4.91 2.66
CA ASP A 188 5.16 5.07 1.21
C ASP A 188 5.26 3.68 0.57
N VAL A 189 4.10 3.17 0.13
CA VAL A 189 4.00 1.83 -0.49
C VAL A 189 4.78 1.79 -1.80
N SER A 190 4.76 2.89 -2.55
CA SER A 190 5.51 3.01 -3.81
C SER A 190 7.01 2.89 -3.56
N ALA A 191 7.52 3.47 -2.47
CA ALA A 191 8.94 3.42 -2.13
C ALA A 191 9.42 1.99 -1.84
N PHE A 192 8.65 1.19 -1.08
CA PHE A 192 9.00 -0.20 -0.75
C PHE A 192 9.04 -1.14 -1.96
N ARG A 193 8.35 -0.77 -3.06
CA ARG A 193 8.26 -1.58 -4.28
C ARG A 193 9.31 -1.23 -5.33
N ARG A 194 10.15 -0.21 -5.06
CA ARG A 194 11.26 0.18 -5.95
C ARG A 194 12.45 -0.77 -5.81
N PRO A 195 13.19 -1.04 -6.90
CA PRO A 195 14.48 -1.73 -6.82
C PRO A 195 15.41 -1.12 -5.76
N GLY A 196 16.02 -1.98 -4.95
CA GLY A 196 16.95 -1.55 -3.88
C GLY A 196 16.31 -0.62 -2.84
N ALA A 197 15.04 -0.81 -2.51
CA ALA A 197 14.36 -0.01 -1.47
C ALA A 197 14.97 -0.23 -0.09
N GLU A 198 15.22 0.86 0.63
CA GLU A 198 15.61 0.83 2.03
C GLU A 198 14.42 1.12 2.95
N ILE A 199 14.45 0.61 4.19
CA ILE A 199 13.35 0.83 5.16
C ILE A 199 13.13 2.34 5.42
N LYS A 200 14.21 3.12 5.52
CA LYS A 200 14.15 4.57 5.72
C LYS A 200 13.48 5.33 4.58
N GLU A 201 13.30 4.72 3.41
CA GLU A 201 12.59 5.32 2.29
C GLU A 201 11.07 5.14 2.34
N GLY A 202 10.62 4.10 3.03
CA GLY A 202 9.21 3.70 3.05
C GLY A 202 8.43 4.18 4.28
N LEU A 203 9.10 4.73 5.30
CA LEU A 203 8.44 5.40 6.42
C LEU A 203 8.37 6.90 6.15
N ILE A 204 7.17 7.45 6.15
CA ILE A 204 6.94 8.89 5.93
C ILE A 204 7.10 9.60 7.26
N PRO A 205 8.10 10.49 7.43
CA PRO A 205 8.29 11.16 8.71
C PRO A 205 7.25 12.26 8.87
N VAL A 206 6.74 12.47 10.07
CA VAL A 206 5.67 13.45 10.34
C VAL A 206 6.11 14.46 11.39
N ASN A 207 5.58 15.68 11.31
CA ASN A 207 5.95 16.75 12.22
C ASN A 207 5.39 16.49 13.62
N MET A 208 6.26 16.34 14.61
CA MET A 208 5.85 16.00 15.97
C MET A 208 6.82 16.53 17.02
N PHE A 209 6.29 16.68 18.23
CA PHE A 209 7.09 16.77 19.45
C PHE A 209 7.22 15.38 20.06
N TYR A 210 8.44 14.98 20.39
CA TYR A 210 8.76 13.67 20.97
C TYR A 210 9.69 13.84 22.17
N VAL A 211 9.44 13.06 23.22
CA VAL A 211 10.26 13.02 24.44
C VAL A 211 10.54 11.57 24.80
N SER A 212 11.78 11.29 25.20
CA SER A 212 12.21 10.03 25.78
C SER A 212 12.95 10.29 27.08
N GLN A 213 12.63 9.56 28.14
CA GLN A 213 13.23 9.73 29.47
C GLN A 213 13.43 8.38 30.15
N SER A 214 14.66 8.10 30.58
CA SER A 214 14.90 7.04 31.57
C SER A 214 14.38 7.51 32.92
N LEU A 215 13.46 6.77 33.53
CA LEU A 215 12.88 7.07 34.84
C LEU A 215 13.71 6.43 35.96
N THR A 216 14.28 5.25 35.69
CA THR A 216 15.24 4.51 36.54
C THR A 216 16.22 3.77 35.63
N ASP A 217 17.15 3.02 36.20
CA ASP A 217 18.12 2.20 35.46
C ASP A 217 17.46 1.08 34.62
N ASN A 218 16.19 0.75 34.90
CA ASN A 218 15.45 -0.33 34.24
C ASN A 218 14.04 0.05 33.78
N LEU A 219 13.66 1.33 33.87
CA LEU A 219 12.36 1.83 33.42
C LEU A 219 12.56 3.10 32.59
N SER A 220 12.00 3.13 31.39
CA SER A 220 11.94 4.32 30.54
C SER A 220 10.53 4.63 30.08
N ALA A 221 10.29 5.89 29.75
CA ALA A 221 9.04 6.37 29.20
C ALA A 221 9.30 7.23 27.95
N GLU A 222 8.44 7.06 26.94
CA GLU A 222 8.45 7.88 25.75
C GLU A 222 7.05 8.47 25.54
N ALA A 223 6.99 9.66 24.94
CA ALA A 223 5.74 10.30 24.59
C ALA A 223 5.89 11.10 23.30
N PHE A 224 4.82 11.18 22.51
CA PHE A 224 4.76 12.04 21.34
C PHE A 224 3.44 12.77 21.22
N TYR A 225 3.47 13.92 20.54
CA TYR A 225 2.32 14.65 20.06
C TYR A 225 2.56 15.06 18.61
N GLN A 226 1.74 14.59 17.68
CA GLN A 226 1.86 14.97 16.27
C GLN A 226 1.20 16.33 16.05
N LEU A 227 1.90 17.19 15.31
CA LEU A 227 1.49 18.56 14.98
C LEU A 227 0.82 18.65 13.61
N GLU A 228 0.97 17.60 12.80
CA GLU A 228 0.45 17.49 11.45
C GLU A 228 0.02 16.05 11.21
N TRP A 229 -1.09 15.87 10.49
CA TRP A 229 -1.52 14.57 9.99
C TRP A 229 -1.06 14.39 8.55
N ASP A 230 -0.65 13.17 8.21
CA ASP A 230 -0.33 12.80 6.83
C ASP A 230 -0.85 11.40 6.52
N GLN A 231 -1.16 11.16 5.25
CA GLN A 231 -1.75 9.91 4.76
C GLN A 231 -0.69 8.93 4.27
N THR A 232 -1.04 7.65 4.23
CA THR A 232 -0.25 6.64 3.53
C THR A 232 -0.26 6.94 2.04
N VAL A 233 0.93 6.95 1.44
CA VAL A 233 1.08 7.10 -0.01
C VAL A 233 0.90 5.75 -0.67
N VAL A 234 -0.19 5.60 -1.42
CA VAL A 234 -0.48 4.42 -2.24
C VAL A 234 0.20 4.50 -3.60
N ASP A 235 0.27 3.38 -4.31
CA ASP A 235 0.84 3.33 -5.65
C ASP A 235 0.12 4.21 -6.66
N ASN A 236 0.93 4.72 -7.58
CA ASN A 236 0.54 5.22 -8.88
C ASN A 236 -0.58 4.41 -9.57
N CYS A 237 -1.75 4.95 -9.96
CA CYS A 237 -2.65 4.15 -10.82
C CYS A 237 -1.95 3.78 -12.14
N GLY A 238 -2.13 2.52 -12.54
CA GLY A 238 -1.47 1.95 -13.71
C GLY A 238 -0.01 1.53 -13.54
N THR A 239 0.60 1.67 -12.35
CA THR A 239 1.93 1.07 -12.08
C THR A 239 1.82 -0.44 -11.87
N PHE A 240 2.94 -1.17 -11.93
CA PHE A 240 2.93 -2.64 -11.93
C PHE A 240 2.28 -3.27 -10.70
N PHE A 241 2.38 -2.62 -9.54
CA PHE A 241 1.78 -3.12 -8.31
C PHE A 241 0.54 -2.33 -7.88
N SER A 242 0.02 -1.42 -8.71
CA SER A 242 -1.23 -0.71 -8.39
C SER A 242 -2.33 -1.75 -8.16
N GLN A 243 -2.95 -1.69 -6.99
CA GLN A 243 -4.07 -2.58 -6.65
C GLN A 243 -5.39 -1.87 -6.98
N PRO A 244 -5.86 -0.85 -6.24
CA PRO A 244 -6.96 -0.03 -6.72
C PRO A 244 -6.46 1.19 -7.51
N ASP A 245 -6.95 1.38 -8.73
CA ASP A 245 -6.59 2.51 -9.60
C ASP A 245 -7.36 3.79 -9.29
N ILE A 246 -8.23 3.76 -8.27
CA ILE A 246 -9.20 4.84 -7.96
C ILE A 246 -8.86 5.61 -6.68
N ILE A 247 -7.87 5.15 -5.91
CA ILE A 247 -7.54 5.68 -4.58
C ILE A 247 -6.45 6.74 -4.64
N ALA A 248 -5.45 6.55 -5.50
CA ALA A 248 -4.34 7.48 -5.59
C ALA A 248 -4.83 8.86 -6.07
N ASP A 249 -4.23 9.91 -5.51
CA ASP A 249 -4.53 11.27 -5.93
C ASP A 249 -4.37 11.45 -7.44
N GLY A 250 -5.17 12.32 -8.05
CA GLY A 250 -5.12 12.57 -9.50
C GLY A 250 -5.66 11.43 -10.39
N CYS A 251 -5.98 10.25 -9.88
CA CYS A 251 -6.62 9.15 -10.62
C CYS A 251 -8.14 9.34 -10.68
N SER A 252 -8.59 10.44 -11.29
CA SER A 252 -9.99 10.88 -11.29
C SER A 252 -10.86 10.28 -12.40
N ASP A 253 -10.26 9.55 -13.35
CA ASP A 253 -10.96 8.98 -14.52
C ASP A 253 -11.09 7.45 -14.46
N ASN A 254 -10.61 6.83 -13.38
CA ASN A 254 -10.39 5.39 -13.28
C ASN A 254 -11.61 4.64 -12.72
N LEU A 255 -12.54 5.30 -12.02
CA LEU A 255 -13.78 4.66 -11.57
C LEU A 255 -14.82 4.64 -12.70
N ARG A 256 -14.58 3.79 -13.68
CA ARG A 256 -15.51 3.50 -14.78
C ARG A 256 -16.31 2.24 -14.42
N VAL A 257 -17.62 2.24 -14.65
CA VAL A 257 -18.52 1.12 -14.31
C VAL A 257 -19.52 0.81 -15.43
N LEU A 258 -20.22 -0.31 -15.32
CA LEU A 258 -21.32 -0.70 -16.21
C LEU A 258 -20.88 -0.84 -17.68
N ASN A 259 -21.63 -0.26 -18.63
CA ASN A 259 -21.51 -0.55 -20.05
C ASN A 259 -20.47 0.35 -20.72
N LYS A 260 -19.63 -0.23 -21.58
CA LYS A 260 -18.76 0.56 -22.45
C LYS A 260 -19.52 1.25 -23.57
N ARG A 261 -18.99 2.38 -24.04
CA ARG A 261 -19.63 3.23 -25.05
C ARG A 261 -20.06 2.48 -26.30
N SER A 262 -19.27 1.52 -26.78
CA SER A 262 -19.54 0.80 -28.04
C SER A 262 -20.75 -0.14 -27.96
N THR A 263 -21.22 -0.49 -26.76
CA THR A 263 -22.36 -1.40 -26.55
C THR A 263 -23.66 -0.64 -26.29
N ILE A 264 -23.57 0.67 -26.06
CA ILE A 264 -24.72 1.56 -25.89
C ILE A 264 -25.27 1.92 -27.28
N PRO A 265 -26.58 1.74 -27.53
CA PRO A 265 -27.20 2.17 -28.79
C PRO A 265 -26.92 3.65 -29.08
N SER A 266 -26.57 3.98 -30.33
CA SER A 266 -26.22 5.36 -30.71
C SER A 266 -27.31 6.39 -30.39
N ILE A 267 -28.59 5.98 -30.50
CA ILE A 267 -29.76 6.81 -30.14
C ILE A 267 -29.80 7.18 -28.65
N ALA A 268 -29.15 6.40 -27.76
CA ALA A 268 -29.10 6.66 -26.33
C ALA A 268 -27.94 7.58 -25.91
N LEU A 269 -26.91 7.75 -26.74
CA LEU A 269 -25.72 8.54 -26.38
C LEU A 269 -26.01 10.03 -26.18
N GLY A 270 -26.86 10.62 -27.03
CA GLY A 270 -27.27 12.03 -26.89
C GLY A 270 -28.00 12.30 -25.57
N PRO A 271 -29.08 11.55 -25.26
CA PRO A 271 -29.77 11.66 -23.98
C PRO A 271 -28.88 11.42 -22.75
N LEU A 272 -27.95 10.45 -22.81
CA LEU A 272 -26.99 10.20 -21.72
C LEU A 272 -26.05 11.39 -21.50
N ALA A 273 -25.50 11.95 -22.58
CA ALA A 273 -24.65 13.14 -22.50
C ALA A 273 -25.42 14.35 -21.94
N ALA A 274 -26.67 14.54 -22.35
CA ALA A 274 -27.55 15.60 -21.83
C ALA A 274 -27.88 15.41 -20.33
N ALA A 275 -27.85 14.16 -19.84
CA ALA A 275 -27.98 13.83 -18.43
C ALA A 275 -26.66 13.96 -17.64
N GLY A 276 -25.55 14.35 -18.28
CA GLY A 276 -24.25 14.49 -17.65
C GLY A 276 -23.47 13.18 -17.51
N VAL A 277 -23.89 12.12 -18.20
CA VAL A 277 -23.19 10.82 -18.18
C VAL A 277 -21.99 10.87 -19.12
N ASP A 278 -20.80 10.73 -18.55
CA ASP A 278 -19.56 10.51 -19.30
C ASP A 278 -19.36 9.00 -19.50
N VAL A 279 -19.20 8.57 -20.75
CA VAL A 279 -18.99 7.16 -21.10
C VAL A 279 -17.92 7.00 -22.19
N ASN A 280 -16.93 6.15 -21.90
CA ASN A 280 -15.83 5.80 -22.79
C ASN A 280 -15.80 4.27 -23.05
N GLN A 281 -14.69 3.73 -23.56
CA GLN A 281 -14.57 2.29 -23.84
C GLN A 281 -14.42 1.41 -22.59
N GLU A 282 -14.25 2.00 -21.42
CA GLU A 282 -14.10 1.31 -20.14
C GLU A 282 -15.38 1.37 -19.31
N GLY A 283 -16.26 2.35 -19.55
CA GLY A 283 -17.57 2.42 -18.92
C GLY A 283 -18.04 3.84 -18.64
N VAL A 284 -19.06 3.94 -17.78
CA VAL A 284 -19.60 5.19 -17.24
C VAL A 284 -18.72 5.69 -16.10
N LEU A 285 -18.31 6.95 -16.14
CA LEU A 285 -17.54 7.58 -15.07
C LEU A 285 -18.43 7.84 -13.84
N VAL A 286 -18.01 7.33 -12.69
CA VAL A 286 -18.44 7.83 -11.38
C VAL A 286 -17.38 8.84 -10.93
N ARG A 287 -17.79 10.09 -10.68
CA ARG A 287 -16.82 11.18 -10.48
C ARG A 287 -16.15 11.08 -9.11
N ARG A 288 -14.86 11.39 -9.04
CA ARG A 288 -14.14 11.58 -7.77
C ARG A 288 -14.44 12.97 -7.21
N GLY A 289 -15.04 13.03 -6.03
CA GLY A 289 -15.15 14.24 -5.21
C GLY A 289 -13.85 14.53 -4.44
N PRO A 290 -13.80 15.65 -3.70
CA PRO A 290 -12.65 15.95 -2.84
C PRO A 290 -12.53 14.95 -1.69
N ASP A 291 -11.29 14.61 -1.35
CA ASP A 291 -10.99 13.77 -0.19
C ASP A 291 -11.35 14.48 1.13
N ARG A 292 -11.63 13.67 2.15
CA ARG A 292 -11.95 14.10 3.52
C ARG A 292 -10.78 13.74 4.42
N ASP A 293 -9.80 14.62 4.46
CA ASP A 293 -8.60 14.50 5.29
C ASP A 293 -8.96 14.53 6.79
N ALA A 294 -8.14 13.86 7.59
CA ALA A 294 -8.24 13.95 9.04
C ALA A 294 -7.59 15.26 9.53
N ARG A 295 -8.03 15.75 10.69
CA ARG A 295 -7.44 16.91 11.36
C ARG A 295 -5.99 16.68 11.78
N ASP A 296 -5.21 17.75 11.86
CA ASP A 296 -3.82 17.67 12.34
C ASP A 296 -3.68 17.36 13.84
N SER A 297 -4.71 17.70 14.63
CA SER A 297 -4.64 17.68 16.10
C SER A 297 -5.26 16.41 16.73
N GLY A 298 -4.87 16.11 17.97
CA GLY A 298 -5.44 15.00 18.73
C GLY A 298 -4.73 13.67 18.55
N GLN A 299 -3.58 13.67 17.88
CA GLN A 299 -2.73 12.51 17.69
C GLN A 299 -1.56 12.51 18.69
N TRP A 300 -1.53 11.53 19.58
CA TRP A 300 -0.54 11.44 20.64
C TRP A 300 -0.39 10.00 21.13
N GLY A 301 0.72 9.73 21.80
CA GLY A 301 0.94 8.43 22.44
C GLY A 301 1.92 8.51 23.58
N VAL A 302 1.86 7.49 24.44
CA VAL A 302 2.81 7.24 25.52
C VAL A 302 3.23 5.76 25.49
N SER A 303 4.48 5.50 25.84
CA SER A 303 4.98 4.16 26.05
C SER A 303 5.83 4.07 27.31
N PHE A 304 5.82 2.90 27.93
CA PHE A 304 6.69 2.53 29.04
C PHE A 304 7.45 1.27 28.67
N LYS A 305 8.75 1.24 28.91
CA LYS A 305 9.59 0.05 28.71
C LYS A 305 10.27 -0.28 30.03
N TYR A 306 10.11 -1.52 30.47
CA TYR A 306 10.61 -2.01 31.75
C TYR A 306 11.47 -3.25 31.54
N MET A 307 12.75 -3.16 31.89
CA MET A 307 13.67 -4.28 31.89
C MET A 307 13.54 -5.08 33.18
N TYR A 308 12.99 -6.29 33.09
CA TYR A 308 12.89 -7.20 34.22
C TYR A 308 14.11 -8.12 34.29
N GLU A 309 15.14 -7.66 34.99
CA GLU A 309 16.44 -8.33 35.13
C GLU A 309 16.37 -9.84 35.49
N PRO A 310 15.47 -10.33 36.37
CA PRO A 310 15.43 -11.76 36.71
C PRO A 310 15.10 -12.68 35.53
N LEU A 311 14.49 -12.16 34.46
CA LEU A 311 14.20 -12.92 33.24
C LEU A 311 15.05 -12.47 32.05
N ASP A 312 15.87 -11.42 32.19
CA ASP A 312 16.54 -10.76 31.06
C ASP A 312 15.55 -10.43 29.93
N THR A 313 14.43 -9.82 30.32
CA THR A 313 13.29 -9.54 29.43
C THR A 313 12.86 -8.09 29.55
N GLU A 314 12.79 -7.39 28.42
CA GLU A 314 12.15 -6.09 28.32
C GLU A 314 10.65 -6.27 28.08
N PHE A 315 9.83 -5.57 28.85
CA PHE A 315 8.39 -5.46 28.62
C PHE A 315 8.03 -4.04 28.20
N GLY A 316 7.26 -3.91 27.11
CA GLY A 316 6.73 -2.65 26.64
C GLY A 316 5.23 -2.54 26.90
N ALA A 317 4.76 -1.35 27.27
CA ALA A 317 3.34 -1.00 27.34
C ALA A 317 3.09 0.30 26.57
N TYR A 318 2.05 0.33 25.74
CA TYR A 318 1.82 1.39 24.76
C TYR A 318 0.36 1.84 24.79
N PHE A 319 0.16 3.14 24.68
CA PHE A 319 -1.15 3.73 24.44
C PHE A 319 -1.03 4.87 23.44
N MET A 320 -1.91 4.92 22.44
CA MET A 320 -1.97 6.04 21.51
C MET A 320 -3.38 6.32 21.00
N ASN A 321 -3.65 7.58 20.69
CA ASN A 321 -4.77 8.02 19.86
C ASN A 321 -4.20 8.55 18.54
N TYR A 322 -4.67 8.06 17.41
CA TYR A 322 -4.21 8.48 16.09
C TYR A 322 -5.36 8.55 15.08
N HIS A 323 -5.14 9.10 13.89
CA HIS A 323 -6.13 9.12 12.82
C HIS A 323 -5.76 8.16 11.71
N SER A 324 -6.74 7.59 11.01
CA SER A 324 -6.45 6.65 9.92
C SER A 324 -5.48 7.27 8.93
N ARG A 325 -4.40 6.56 8.62
CA ARG A 325 -3.49 6.88 7.52
C ARG A 325 -3.89 6.14 6.25
N ALA A 326 -4.69 5.08 6.40
CA ALA A 326 -5.19 4.26 5.32
C ALA A 326 -6.42 4.93 4.68
N PRO A 327 -6.47 5.02 3.33
CA PRO A 327 -7.58 5.62 2.60
C PRO A 327 -8.82 4.73 2.62
N ILE A 328 -9.97 5.28 3.04
CA ILE A 328 -11.26 4.58 3.00
C ILE A 328 -12.07 5.05 1.79
N PHE A 329 -12.49 4.12 0.94
CA PHE A 329 -13.38 4.38 -0.18
C PHE A 329 -14.82 4.56 0.30
N SER A 330 -15.42 5.70 0.00
CA SER A 330 -16.81 6.06 0.31
C SER A 330 -17.51 6.67 -0.91
N ALA A 331 -18.84 6.74 -0.89
CA ALA A 331 -19.58 7.28 -2.04
C ALA A 331 -20.81 8.09 -1.64
N THR A 332 -21.19 9.04 -2.50
CA THR A 332 -22.42 9.82 -2.40
C THR A 332 -23.36 9.39 -3.53
N GLY A 333 -24.57 8.95 -3.16
CA GLY A 333 -25.57 8.55 -4.13
C GLY A 333 -26.09 9.74 -4.95
N ALA A 334 -26.48 9.50 -6.20
CA ALA A 334 -27.11 10.50 -7.04
C ALA A 334 -28.30 11.21 -6.34
N PRO A 335 -28.55 12.50 -6.60
CA PRO A 335 -29.66 13.22 -5.96
C PRO A 335 -31.03 12.70 -6.42
N GLN A 336 -32.07 12.90 -5.61
CA GLN A 336 -33.45 12.45 -5.90
C GLN A 336 -33.95 12.87 -7.30
N SER A 337 -33.59 14.08 -7.74
CA SER A 337 -33.94 14.59 -9.07
C SER A 337 -33.42 13.74 -10.23
N VAL A 338 -32.35 12.96 -10.04
CA VAL A 338 -31.87 11.98 -11.02
C VAL A 338 -32.82 10.80 -11.13
N PHE A 339 -33.28 10.26 -9.99
CA PHE A 339 -34.24 9.15 -9.96
C PHE A 339 -35.59 9.56 -10.58
N ASP A 340 -36.07 10.76 -10.27
CA ASP A 340 -37.31 11.30 -10.84
C ASP A 340 -37.19 11.44 -12.37
N ARG A 341 -36.03 11.92 -12.86
CA ARG A 341 -35.75 11.98 -14.30
C ARG A 341 -35.73 10.60 -14.95
N VAL A 342 -35.11 9.62 -14.31
CA VAL A 342 -35.09 8.23 -14.82
C VAL A 342 -36.50 7.64 -14.87
N ALA A 343 -37.33 7.88 -13.85
CA ALA A 343 -38.72 7.43 -13.83
C ALA A 343 -39.56 8.09 -14.94
N ALA A 344 -39.27 9.35 -15.26
CA ALA A 344 -39.90 10.10 -16.34
C ALA A 344 -39.44 9.71 -17.75
N LEU A 345 -38.37 8.91 -17.90
CA LEU A 345 -37.93 8.44 -19.22
C LEU A 345 -39.01 7.55 -19.88
N PRO A 346 -39.15 7.62 -21.22
CA PRO A 346 -39.99 6.69 -21.95
C PRO A 346 -39.59 5.23 -21.63
N PRO A 347 -40.53 4.26 -21.62
CA PRO A 347 -40.23 2.88 -21.24
C PRO A 347 -39.03 2.27 -21.97
N ALA A 348 -38.84 2.61 -23.25
CA ALA A 348 -37.72 2.16 -24.07
C ALA A 348 -36.33 2.60 -23.54
N PHE A 349 -36.25 3.68 -22.76
CA PHE A 349 -35.01 4.24 -22.25
C PHE A 349 -34.83 4.05 -20.73
N ARG A 350 -35.82 3.51 -20.00
CA ARG A 350 -35.71 3.28 -18.55
C ARG A 350 -34.60 2.30 -18.19
N ALA A 351 -34.25 1.38 -19.10
CA ALA A 351 -33.11 0.47 -18.93
C ALA A 351 -31.75 1.20 -18.82
N LEU A 352 -31.67 2.49 -19.20
CA LEU A 352 -30.48 3.33 -19.02
C LEU A 352 -30.37 3.91 -17.61
N GLY A 353 -31.38 3.73 -16.75
CA GLY A 353 -31.42 4.27 -15.39
C GLY A 353 -30.13 4.07 -14.59
N PRO A 354 -29.55 2.85 -14.55
CA PRO A 354 -28.30 2.61 -13.83
C PRO A 354 -27.13 3.45 -14.32
N LEU A 355 -27.02 3.69 -15.63
CA LEU A 355 -25.95 4.51 -16.23
C LEU A 355 -26.12 5.98 -15.82
N VAL A 356 -27.36 6.47 -15.81
CA VAL A 356 -27.67 7.86 -15.40
C VAL A 356 -27.41 8.07 -13.92
N VAL A 357 -27.80 7.12 -13.07
CA VAL A 357 -27.55 7.15 -11.63
C VAL A 357 -26.05 7.09 -11.35
N ALA A 358 -25.33 6.12 -11.91
CA ALA A 358 -23.88 6.01 -11.72
C ALA A 358 -23.13 7.28 -12.17
N GLY A 359 -23.46 7.81 -13.37
CA GLY A 359 -22.87 9.03 -13.90
C GLY A 359 -23.25 10.32 -13.17
N SER A 360 -24.21 10.25 -12.23
CA SER A 360 -24.62 11.37 -11.36
C SER A 360 -24.27 11.13 -9.89
N SER A 361 -23.61 10.01 -9.56
CA SER A 361 -23.06 9.72 -8.25
C SER A 361 -21.59 10.15 -8.20
N GLU A 362 -21.08 10.27 -6.99
CA GLU A 362 -19.69 10.63 -6.73
C GLU A 362 -19.06 9.67 -5.70
N TYR A 363 -17.75 9.52 -5.73
CA TYR A 363 -17.00 8.81 -4.70
C TYR A 363 -15.93 9.72 -4.10
N PHE A 364 -15.53 9.46 -2.86
CA PHE A 364 -14.51 10.22 -2.17
C PHE A 364 -13.70 9.29 -1.27
N VAL A 365 -12.48 9.71 -0.92
CA VAL A 365 -11.65 9.02 0.07
C VAL A 365 -11.79 9.75 1.41
N GLU A 366 -11.96 9.02 2.50
CA GLU A 366 -12.00 9.61 3.85
C GLU A 366 -11.04 8.92 4.81
N TYR A 367 -10.62 9.66 5.85
CA TYR A 367 -9.65 9.21 6.84
C TYR A 367 -10.24 9.30 8.26
N PRO A 368 -10.83 8.20 8.78
CA PRO A 368 -11.53 8.24 10.07
C PRO A 368 -10.60 8.59 11.24
N GLU A 369 -11.03 9.55 12.07
CA GLU A 369 -10.27 10.07 13.20
C GLU A 369 -10.36 9.21 14.47
N ASP A 370 -9.60 9.58 15.51
CA ASP A 370 -9.68 9.08 16.89
C ASP A 370 -9.67 7.54 17.05
N ILE A 371 -8.73 6.87 16.40
CA ILE A 371 -8.44 5.45 16.59
C ILE A 371 -7.57 5.30 17.83
N ARG A 372 -8.06 4.52 18.81
CA ARG A 372 -7.32 4.21 20.04
C ARG A 372 -6.61 2.88 19.88
N LEU A 373 -5.38 2.79 20.37
CA LEU A 373 -4.57 1.58 20.37
C LEU A 373 -3.94 1.38 21.75
N TYR A 374 -4.11 0.17 22.26
CA TYR A 374 -3.46 -0.35 23.47
C TYR A 374 -2.52 -1.46 23.06
N GLY A 375 -1.26 -1.41 23.49
CA GLY A 375 -0.25 -2.39 23.10
C GLY A 375 0.53 -2.91 24.29
N LEU A 376 0.92 -4.18 24.25
CA LEU A 376 1.93 -4.77 25.13
C LEU A 376 2.94 -5.51 24.27
N SER A 377 4.22 -5.43 24.62
CA SER A 377 5.28 -6.20 23.98
C SER A 377 6.23 -6.82 24.99
N PHE A 378 6.98 -7.82 24.54
CA PHE A 378 8.14 -8.32 25.25
C PHE A 378 9.27 -8.64 24.26
N SER A 379 10.51 -8.58 24.75
CA SER A 379 11.70 -8.99 24.02
C SER A 379 12.68 -9.66 24.97
N THR A 380 13.18 -10.85 24.62
CA THR A 380 14.08 -11.65 25.46
C THR A 380 15.02 -12.50 24.62
N THR A 381 16.09 -13.00 25.24
CA THR A 381 17.00 -13.98 24.63
C THR A 381 16.85 -15.33 25.33
N LEU A 382 16.45 -16.35 24.58
CA LEU A 382 16.33 -17.72 25.10
C LEU A 382 17.71 -18.31 25.43
N PRO A 383 17.81 -19.31 26.32
CA PRO A 383 19.08 -19.99 26.64
C PRO A 383 19.78 -20.63 25.44
N THR A 384 19.05 -20.86 24.34
CA THR A 384 19.61 -21.35 23.07
C THR A 384 20.34 -20.27 22.27
N GLY A 385 20.30 -18.99 22.69
CA GLY A 385 20.77 -17.84 21.92
C GLY A 385 19.76 -17.31 20.90
N THR A 386 18.52 -17.82 20.90
CA THR A 386 17.44 -17.31 20.05
C THR A 386 16.86 -16.03 20.64
N ALA A 387 16.88 -14.94 19.90
CA ALA A 387 16.12 -13.74 20.25
C ALA A 387 14.64 -13.99 19.97
N TRP A 388 13.80 -13.78 20.97
CA TRP A 388 12.35 -13.95 20.91
C TRP A 388 11.66 -12.67 21.34
N SER A 389 10.84 -12.13 20.44
CA SER A 389 10.00 -10.98 20.73
C SER A 389 8.56 -11.25 20.36
N GLY A 390 7.65 -10.51 20.97
CA GLY A 390 6.24 -10.59 20.64
C GLY A 390 5.45 -9.39 21.11
N GLU A 391 4.34 -9.16 20.45
CA GLU A 391 3.44 -8.05 20.76
C GLU A 391 1.97 -8.42 20.58
N ILE A 392 1.14 -7.74 21.36
CA ILE A 392 -0.31 -7.68 21.22
C ILE A 392 -0.71 -6.21 21.06
N SER A 393 -1.57 -5.93 20.08
CA SER A 393 -2.24 -4.64 19.95
C SER A 393 -3.75 -4.82 19.93
N TYR A 394 -4.47 -3.93 20.60
CA TYR A 394 -5.92 -3.90 20.65
C TYR A 394 -6.43 -2.51 20.28
N ARG A 395 -7.31 -2.47 19.29
CA ARG A 395 -8.00 -1.26 18.83
C ARG A 395 -9.49 -1.44 19.02
N PRO A 396 -10.14 -0.76 19.99
CA PRO A 396 -11.57 -0.93 20.22
C PRO A 396 -12.45 -0.29 19.12
N ASN A 397 -11.89 0.53 18.24
CA ASN A 397 -12.68 1.34 17.31
C ASN A 397 -12.01 1.59 15.94
N ALA A 398 -11.28 0.60 15.44
CA ALA A 398 -10.62 0.67 14.14
C ALA A 398 -11.64 0.71 12.99
N PRO A 399 -11.46 1.57 11.98
CA PRO A 399 -12.31 1.58 10.79
C PRO A 399 -12.00 0.36 9.92
N VAL A 400 -13.03 -0.41 9.56
CA VAL A 400 -12.92 -1.55 8.64
C VAL A 400 -13.69 -1.23 7.37
N GLN A 401 -13.00 -1.27 6.23
CA GLN A 401 -13.55 -0.95 4.90
C GLN A 401 -14.66 -1.94 4.51
N LEU A 402 -15.85 -1.40 4.26
CA LEU A 402 -16.97 -2.10 3.61
C LEU A 402 -16.61 -2.43 2.17
N ASN A 403 -17.17 -3.52 1.64
CA ASN A 403 -16.96 -3.89 0.25
C ASN A 403 -17.37 -2.75 -0.69
N SER A 404 -16.45 -2.28 -1.53
CA SER A 404 -16.69 -1.14 -2.42
C SER A 404 -17.72 -1.43 -3.51
N THR A 405 -17.86 -2.70 -3.92
CA THR A 405 -18.90 -3.13 -4.87
C THR A 405 -20.30 -2.99 -4.25
N ASP A 406 -20.47 -3.36 -2.97
CA ASP A 406 -21.71 -3.14 -2.22
C ASP A 406 -22.03 -1.65 -2.04
N ILE A 407 -21.02 -0.81 -1.77
CA ILE A 407 -21.19 0.65 -1.67
C ILE A 407 -21.74 1.21 -2.98
N LEU A 408 -21.13 0.84 -4.11
CA LEU A 408 -21.53 1.32 -5.43
C LEU A 408 -22.93 0.82 -5.82
N PHE A 409 -23.23 -0.46 -5.63
CA PHE A 409 -24.54 -1.02 -5.96
C PHE A 409 -25.65 -0.52 -5.02
N ALA A 410 -25.35 -0.10 -3.79
CA ALA A 410 -26.33 0.54 -2.91
C ALA A 410 -26.95 1.79 -3.55
N GLY A 411 -26.15 2.54 -4.33
CA GLY A 411 -26.60 3.72 -5.05
C GLY A 411 -27.67 3.46 -6.13
N VAL A 412 -27.74 2.26 -6.69
CA VAL A 412 -28.75 1.92 -7.73
C VAL A 412 -29.98 1.20 -7.18
N ARG A 413 -29.97 0.77 -5.91
CA ARG A 413 -31.14 0.12 -5.27
C ARG A 413 -32.43 0.95 -5.34
N PRO A 414 -32.41 2.29 -5.17
CA PRO A 414 -33.63 3.10 -5.24
C PRO A 414 -34.33 3.10 -6.62
N LEU A 415 -33.70 2.59 -7.68
CA LEU A 415 -34.38 2.34 -8.96
C LEU A 415 -35.44 1.23 -8.87
N GLY A 416 -35.36 0.37 -7.86
CA GLY A 416 -36.30 -0.72 -7.62
C GLY A 416 -36.25 -1.81 -8.70
N GLY A 417 -37.36 -2.55 -8.85
CA GLY A 417 -37.48 -3.64 -9.83
C GLY A 417 -36.42 -4.72 -9.61
N THR A 418 -35.69 -5.08 -10.68
CA THR A 418 -34.61 -6.08 -10.64
C THR A 418 -33.40 -5.66 -9.82
N LEU A 419 -33.29 -4.37 -9.44
CA LEU A 419 -32.15 -3.82 -8.69
C LEU A 419 -32.45 -3.62 -7.20
N ALA A 420 -33.65 -3.99 -6.72
CA ALA A 420 -34.03 -3.81 -5.32
C ALA A 420 -33.06 -4.48 -4.34
N ASN A 421 -32.51 -5.64 -4.73
CA ASN A 421 -31.54 -6.43 -3.96
C ASN A 421 -30.10 -6.34 -4.51
N ALA A 422 -29.75 -5.27 -5.24
CA ALA A 422 -28.44 -5.13 -5.89
C ALA A 422 -27.26 -5.02 -4.89
N SER A 423 -27.52 -4.67 -3.64
CA SER A 423 -26.52 -4.58 -2.57
C SER A 423 -27.14 -4.95 -1.23
N LEU A 424 -26.30 -5.41 -0.30
CA LEU A 424 -26.68 -5.62 1.10
C LEU A 424 -26.74 -4.30 1.90
N LEU A 425 -26.11 -3.24 1.39
CA LEU A 425 -26.12 -1.91 2.00
C LEU A 425 -27.29 -1.10 1.47
N ASP A 426 -27.99 -0.39 2.36
CA ASP A 426 -29.04 0.55 1.97
C ASP A 426 -28.41 1.86 1.50
N GLY A 427 -28.94 2.40 0.39
CA GLY A 427 -28.54 3.69 -0.16
C GLY A 427 -29.76 4.61 -0.30
N SER A 428 -29.61 5.86 0.09
CA SER A 428 -30.62 6.90 -0.11
C SER A 428 -30.13 7.94 -1.13
N PRO A 429 -31.02 8.50 -1.97
CA PRO A 429 -30.64 9.53 -2.93
C PRO A 429 -30.00 10.76 -2.26
N GLY A 430 -28.87 11.21 -2.78
CA GLY A 430 -28.10 12.36 -2.28
C GLY A 430 -27.39 12.15 -0.94
N GLN A 431 -27.45 10.95 -0.36
CA GLN A 431 -26.82 10.66 0.92
C GLN A 431 -25.38 10.16 0.74
N ASP A 432 -24.50 10.57 1.65
CA ASP A 432 -23.20 9.92 1.84
C ASP A 432 -23.38 8.53 2.46
N LEU A 433 -22.76 7.55 1.81
CA LEU A 433 -22.56 6.22 2.33
C LEU A 433 -21.09 6.09 2.75
N HIS A 434 -20.83 6.31 4.04
CA HIS A 434 -19.52 6.10 4.63
C HIS A 434 -19.09 4.64 4.46
N GLY A 435 -17.89 4.44 3.92
CA GLY A 435 -17.38 3.15 3.48
C GLY A 435 -16.73 2.32 4.57
N TYR A 436 -16.92 2.65 5.84
CA TYR A 436 -16.36 1.89 6.94
C TYR A 436 -17.35 1.67 8.07
N ARG A 437 -17.10 0.63 8.86
CA ARG A 437 -17.67 0.51 10.21
C ARG A 437 -16.55 0.35 11.22
N ARG A 438 -16.74 0.93 12.40
CA ARG A 438 -15.78 0.76 13.50
C ARG A 438 -15.94 -0.62 14.12
N LYS A 439 -14.83 -1.33 14.25
CA LYS A 439 -14.74 -2.67 14.83
C LYS A 439 -13.62 -2.72 15.86
N GLU A 440 -13.73 -3.72 16.72
CA GLU A 440 -12.65 -4.10 17.61
C GLU A 440 -11.65 -4.96 16.84
N ILE A 441 -10.37 -4.65 16.90
CA ILE A 441 -9.31 -5.44 16.26
C ILE A 441 -8.25 -5.77 17.30
N THR A 442 -7.97 -7.06 17.46
CA THR A 442 -6.82 -7.56 18.22
C THR A 442 -5.82 -8.16 17.25
N GLN A 443 -4.56 -7.78 17.34
CA GLN A 443 -3.48 -8.36 16.56
C GLN A 443 -2.40 -8.91 17.49
N LEU A 444 -1.97 -10.15 17.23
CA LEU A 444 -0.92 -10.87 17.95
C LEU A 444 0.21 -11.18 16.99
N GLN A 445 1.44 -10.91 17.39
CA GLN A 445 2.63 -11.16 16.57
C GLN A 445 3.77 -11.67 17.43
N THR A 446 4.59 -12.55 16.87
CA THR A 446 5.81 -13.00 17.54
C THR A 446 6.89 -13.34 16.53
N THR A 447 8.10 -12.88 16.83
CA THR A 447 9.28 -13.03 15.99
C THR A 447 10.35 -13.84 16.71
N PHE A 448 11.01 -14.74 15.97
CA PHE A 448 12.16 -15.48 16.40
C PHE A 448 13.33 -15.18 15.46
N THR A 449 14.47 -14.78 16.02
CA THR A 449 15.73 -14.63 15.28
C THR A 449 16.77 -15.55 15.87
N HIS A 450 17.41 -16.35 15.03
CA HIS A 450 18.48 -17.26 15.44
C HIS A 450 19.64 -17.21 14.45
N PHE A 451 20.85 -17.33 14.98
CA PHE A 451 22.08 -17.39 14.21
C PHE A 451 22.68 -18.79 14.30
N PHE A 452 22.96 -19.39 13.15
CA PHE A 452 23.69 -20.64 13.05
C PHE A 452 25.05 -20.37 12.43
N ASP A 453 26.12 -20.74 13.11
CA ASP A 453 27.47 -20.57 12.59
C ASP A 453 27.86 -21.74 11.69
N GLN A 454 28.70 -21.46 10.68
CA GLN A 454 29.35 -22.47 9.83
C GLN A 454 28.39 -23.43 9.11
N VAL A 455 27.31 -22.89 8.51
CA VAL A 455 26.30 -23.69 7.80
C VAL A 455 26.53 -23.63 6.30
N MET A 456 26.61 -24.80 5.63
CA MET A 456 26.75 -24.92 4.17
C MET A 456 27.97 -24.17 3.59
N GLY A 457 29.03 -23.97 4.37
CA GLY A 457 30.22 -23.20 3.99
C GLY A 457 30.08 -21.69 4.17
N ALA A 458 28.89 -21.19 4.55
CA ALA A 458 28.71 -19.82 4.99
C ALA A 458 29.33 -19.64 6.38
N SER A 459 29.85 -18.45 6.69
CA SER A 459 30.29 -18.13 8.05
C SER A 459 29.12 -18.11 9.03
N ARG A 460 27.95 -17.66 8.57
CA ARG A 460 26.74 -17.53 9.37
C ARG A 460 25.48 -17.70 8.52
N LEU A 461 24.47 -18.34 9.09
CA LEU A 461 23.09 -18.36 8.61
C LEU A 461 22.21 -17.63 9.64
N THR A 462 21.59 -16.54 9.22
CA THR A 462 20.58 -15.82 10.00
C THR A 462 19.20 -16.32 9.60
N LEU A 463 18.44 -16.85 10.55
CA LEU A 463 17.05 -17.26 10.35
C LEU A 463 16.13 -16.36 11.18
N VAL A 464 15.20 -15.69 10.50
CA VAL A 464 14.16 -14.87 11.11
C VAL A 464 12.81 -15.45 10.73
N GLY A 465 11.93 -15.70 11.69
CA GLY A 465 10.56 -16.15 11.46
C GLY A 465 9.59 -15.32 12.27
N GLU A 466 8.46 -14.94 11.67
CA GLU A 466 7.39 -14.23 12.34
C GLU A 466 6.05 -14.90 12.08
N VAL A 467 5.23 -15.03 13.12
CA VAL A 467 3.84 -15.48 13.03
C VAL A 467 2.95 -14.33 13.47
N GLY A 468 1.88 -14.08 12.72
CA GLY A 468 0.90 -13.05 13.03
C GLY A 468 -0.53 -13.54 12.92
N LEU A 469 -1.40 -13.01 13.77
CA LEU A 469 -2.83 -13.27 13.81
C LEU A 469 -3.58 -11.96 14.01
N THR A 470 -4.64 -11.75 13.24
CA THR A 470 -5.57 -10.63 13.38
C THR A 470 -6.97 -11.17 13.66
N TYR A 471 -7.58 -10.70 14.73
CA TYR A 471 -8.95 -11.00 15.14
C TYR A 471 -9.81 -9.74 15.09
N VAL A 472 -10.96 -9.81 14.41
CA VAL A 472 -11.95 -8.73 14.28
C VAL A 472 -13.19 -9.07 15.11
N GLY A 473 -13.39 -8.34 16.19
CA GLY A 473 -14.55 -8.44 17.07
C GLY A 473 -15.78 -7.76 16.48
N GLY A 474 -16.96 -8.38 16.69
CA GLY A 474 -18.24 -7.81 16.29
C GLY A 474 -18.45 -7.73 14.78
N LEU A 475 -17.76 -8.57 14.00
CA LEU A 475 -17.95 -8.67 12.56
C LEU A 475 -19.36 -9.23 12.25
N GLU A 476 -20.14 -8.51 11.44
CA GLU A 476 -21.46 -8.96 11.01
C GLU A 476 -21.37 -10.19 10.09
N SER A 477 -22.48 -10.94 10.00
CA SER A 477 -22.61 -11.98 8.97
C SER A 477 -22.54 -11.37 7.56
N THR A 478 -21.87 -12.08 6.67
CA THR A 478 -21.73 -11.79 5.23
C THR A 478 -23.07 -11.62 4.51
N SER A 479 -24.16 -12.20 5.03
CA SER A 479 -25.53 -12.02 4.51
C SER A 479 -26.15 -10.66 4.82
N LYS A 480 -25.55 -9.88 5.73
CA LYS A 480 -26.03 -8.55 6.12
C LYS A 480 -25.10 -7.44 5.66
N VAL A 481 -23.80 -7.63 5.86
CA VAL A 481 -22.77 -6.62 5.56
C VAL A 481 -21.47 -7.34 5.25
N ARG A 482 -20.73 -6.82 4.28
CA ARG A 482 -19.46 -7.41 3.83
C ARG A 482 -18.36 -6.37 3.80
N TYR A 483 -17.15 -6.84 3.99
CA TYR A 483 -15.95 -6.03 4.16
C TYR A 483 -14.84 -6.54 3.24
N GLY A 484 -14.06 -5.61 2.69
CA GLY A 484 -12.98 -5.94 1.77
C GLY A 484 -13.44 -6.62 0.48
N ARG A 485 -12.59 -7.49 -0.07
CA ARG A 485 -12.68 -8.15 -1.38
C ARG A 485 -12.60 -7.22 -2.58
N ASP A 486 -11.67 -7.51 -3.49
CA ASP A 486 -11.47 -6.73 -4.70
C ASP A 486 -12.71 -6.77 -5.62
N PRO A 487 -13.14 -5.63 -6.19
CA PRO A 487 -14.27 -5.56 -7.13
C PRO A 487 -14.15 -6.46 -8.35
N VAL A 488 -12.94 -6.85 -8.76
CA VAL A 488 -12.72 -7.72 -9.91
C VAL A 488 -13.42 -9.08 -9.77
N TYR A 489 -13.66 -9.51 -8.53
CA TYR A 489 -14.41 -10.74 -8.23
C TYR A 489 -15.92 -10.55 -8.20
N GLY A 490 -16.43 -9.32 -8.35
CA GLY A 490 -17.85 -9.01 -8.45
C GLY A 490 -18.59 -8.90 -7.10
N PRO A 491 -19.93 -8.81 -7.14
CA PRO A 491 -20.75 -8.43 -6.00
C PRO A 491 -20.94 -9.53 -4.96
N GLY A 492 -20.65 -10.80 -5.24
CA GLY A 492 -20.84 -11.89 -4.26
C GLY A 492 -22.29 -12.32 -4.11
N GLU A 493 -22.55 -13.26 -3.21
CA GLU A 493 -23.90 -13.76 -2.97
C GLU A 493 -24.85 -12.61 -2.56
N LEU A 494 -26.05 -12.57 -3.16
CA LEU A 494 -27.07 -11.56 -2.92
C LEU A 494 -28.45 -12.23 -2.87
N PRO A 495 -29.41 -11.71 -2.08
CA PRO A 495 -30.78 -12.21 -2.09
C PRO A 495 -31.38 -12.18 -3.48
N ALA A 496 -32.08 -13.25 -3.88
CA ALA A 496 -32.75 -13.34 -5.16
C ALA A 496 -33.78 -12.22 -5.36
N THR A 497 -33.93 -11.74 -6.60
CA THR A 497 -34.95 -10.75 -6.96
C THR A 497 -36.04 -11.43 -7.78
N GLY A 498 -37.16 -11.77 -7.12
CA GLY A 498 -38.18 -12.63 -7.71
C GLY A 498 -37.65 -14.05 -7.89
N SER A 499 -37.73 -14.60 -9.10
CA SER A 499 -37.21 -15.93 -9.44
C SER A 499 -35.77 -15.92 -9.98
N LEU A 500 -35.09 -14.77 -9.95
CA LEU A 500 -33.77 -14.59 -10.53
C LEU A 500 -32.70 -14.44 -9.45
N ASP A 501 -31.57 -15.10 -9.67
CA ASP A 501 -30.35 -14.91 -8.88
C ASP A 501 -29.75 -13.54 -9.16
N THR A 502 -29.74 -12.66 -8.16
CA THR A 502 -29.35 -11.26 -8.35
C THR A 502 -27.89 -11.11 -8.75
N CYS A 503 -26.98 -11.90 -8.17
CA CYS A 503 -25.57 -11.84 -8.49
C CYS A 503 -25.29 -12.27 -9.94
N SER A 504 -25.68 -13.48 -10.32
CA SER A 504 -25.28 -14.11 -11.57
C SER A 504 -26.19 -13.77 -12.75
N GLN A 505 -27.52 -13.73 -12.53
CA GLN A 505 -28.49 -13.55 -13.62
C GLN A 505 -28.86 -12.10 -13.87
N ILE A 506 -28.64 -11.21 -12.89
CA ILE A 506 -28.92 -9.76 -13.03
C ILE A 506 -27.62 -8.96 -13.15
N LEU A 507 -26.84 -8.87 -12.08
CA LEU A 507 -25.69 -7.95 -12.03
C LEU A 507 -24.54 -8.40 -12.94
N ASN A 508 -23.99 -9.60 -12.73
CA ASN A 508 -22.85 -10.09 -13.52
C ASN A 508 -23.21 -10.26 -14.99
N THR A 509 -24.44 -10.73 -15.29
CA THR A 509 -24.93 -10.81 -16.67
C THR A 509 -25.03 -9.42 -17.30
N SER A 510 -25.50 -8.40 -16.58
CA SER A 510 -25.52 -7.03 -17.07
C SER A 510 -24.11 -6.51 -17.35
N THR A 511 -23.16 -6.70 -16.43
CA THR A 511 -21.76 -6.29 -16.61
C THR A 511 -21.13 -6.94 -17.84
N ILE A 512 -21.27 -8.26 -17.99
CA ILE A 512 -20.74 -9.01 -19.13
C ILE A 512 -21.39 -8.56 -20.44
N ASN A 513 -22.71 -8.36 -20.46
CA ASN A 513 -23.40 -7.84 -21.65
C ASN A 513 -22.98 -6.41 -21.99
N GLY A 514 -22.69 -5.60 -20.96
CA GLY A 514 -22.15 -4.25 -21.08
C GLY A 514 -20.78 -4.19 -21.75
N ALA A 515 -19.98 -5.27 -21.66
CA ALA A 515 -18.71 -5.43 -22.38
C ALA A 515 -18.89 -5.83 -23.85
N GLY A 516 -20.06 -6.34 -24.24
CA GLY A 516 -20.45 -6.60 -25.62
C GLY A 516 -20.28 -8.04 -26.09
N PRO A 517 -20.60 -8.33 -27.37
CA PRO A 517 -20.52 -9.68 -27.93
C PRO A 517 -19.11 -10.26 -27.82
N GLY A 518 -19.01 -11.54 -27.43
CA GLY A 518 -17.73 -12.22 -27.26
C GLY A 518 -17.07 -12.03 -25.90
N ALA A 519 -17.67 -11.26 -24.99
CA ALA A 519 -17.19 -11.16 -23.61
C ALA A 519 -17.23 -12.52 -22.89
N ALA A 520 -16.23 -12.75 -22.05
CA ALA A 520 -16.09 -14.01 -21.32
C ALA A 520 -17.20 -14.17 -20.28
N THR A 521 -17.74 -15.39 -20.16
CA THR A 521 -18.89 -15.70 -19.29
C THR A 521 -18.54 -16.61 -18.12
N ASN A 522 -17.30 -17.08 -18.03
CA ASN A 522 -16.80 -18.01 -17.01
C ASN A 522 -16.96 -17.50 -15.58
N ASN A 523 -16.85 -16.19 -15.35
CA ASN A 523 -16.97 -15.60 -14.03
C ASN A 523 -18.41 -15.16 -13.66
N ARG A 524 -19.42 -15.47 -14.50
CA ARG A 524 -20.82 -15.08 -14.26
C ARG A 524 -21.35 -15.53 -12.90
N SER A 525 -21.06 -16.76 -12.49
CA SER A 525 -21.50 -17.33 -11.21
C SER A 525 -20.37 -17.75 -10.28
N ARG A 526 -19.11 -17.75 -10.75
CA ARG A 526 -17.95 -18.32 -10.03
C ARG A 526 -17.76 -17.74 -8.62
N ASN A 527 -17.97 -16.44 -8.48
CA ASN A 527 -17.72 -15.69 -7.25
C ASN A 527 -19.01 -15.16 -6.61
N CYS A 528 -20.17 -15.71 -6.99
CA CYS A 528 -21.45 -15.47 -6.32
C CYS A 528 -21.55 -16.31 -5.05
N ASN A 529 -20.60 -16.12 -4.14
CA ASN A 529 -20.48 -16.77 -2.83
C ASN A 529 -20.04 -15.72 -1.79
N ASP A 530 -19.92 -16.16 -0.55
CA ASP A 530 -19.50 -15.38 0.62
C ASP A 530 -18.01 -15.53 0.97
N ASP A 531 -17.21 -16.16 0.10
CA ASP A 531 -15.76 -16.25 0.27
C ASP A 531 -15.05 -14.95 -0.16
N GLY A 532 -13.82 -14.77 0.33
CA GLY A 532 -12.92 -13.67 -0.07
C GLY A 532 -13.17 -12.34 0.63
N PHE A 533 -14.18 -12.26 1.48
CA PHE A 533 -14.45 -11.12 2.35
C PHE A 533 -13.70 -11.27 3.67
N THR A 534 -13.52 -10.15 4.39
CA THR A 534 -12.90 -10.13 5.72
C THR A 534 -13.51 -11.20 6.63
N THR A 535 -12.68 -11.98 7.30
CA THR A 535 -13.08 -12.99 8.28
C THR A 535 -12.83 -12.50 9.71
N SER A 536 -13.48 -13.13 10.68
CA SER A 536 -13.29 -12.79 12.10
C SER A 536 -11.88 -13.10 12.59
N THR A 537 -11.24 -14.14 12.06
CA THR A 537 -9.85 -14.49 12.35
C THR A 537 -9.11 -14.66 11.04
N SER A 538 -7.91 -14.10 10.96
CA SER A 538 -6.96 -14.33 9.86
C SER A 538 -5.55 -14.46 10.42
N TRP A 539 -4.72 -15.34 9.84
CA TRP A 539 -3.36 -15.55 10.32
C TRP A 539 -2.42 -16.07 9.23
N GLY A 540 -1.13 -15.87 9.45
CA GLY A 540 -0.08 -16.32 8.55
C GLY A 540 1.30 -16.22 9.18
N TYR A 541 2.31 -16.56 8.39
CA TYR A 541 3.70 -16.46 8.82
C TYR A 541 4.59 -15.95 7.69
N ARG A 542 5.73 -15.41 8.11
CA ARG A 542 6.81 -14.90 7.27
C ARG A 542 8.11 -15.51 7.74
N GLY A 543 9.04 -15.76 6.82
CA GLY A 543 10.36 -16.26 7.15
C GLY A 543 11.41 -15.68 6.23
N ARG A 544 12.61 -15.44 6.76
CA ARG A 544 13.77 -15.04 5.98
C ARG A 544 15.01 -15.79 6.45
N ALA A 545 15.74 -16.36 5.50
CA ALA A 545 17.02 -17.02 5.71
C ALA A 545 18.10 -16.26 4.91
N ILE A 546 19.22 -15.93 5.55
CA ILE A 546 20.32 -15.20 4.94
C ILE A 546 21.62 -15.94 5.26
N TRP A 547 22.34 -16.38 4.23
CA TRP A 547 23.67 -16.96 4.38
C TRP A 547 24.71 -15.89 4.13
N GLU A 548 25.74 -15.82 4.96
CA GLU A 548 26.85 -14.88 4.79
C GLU A 548 28.12 -15.62 4.39
N TYR A 549 28.62 -15.35 3.19
CA TYR A 549 29.92 -15.83 2.72
C TYR A 549 30.86 -14.64 2.59
N ASN A 550 31.89 -14.62 3.42
CA ASN A 550 32.87 -13.54 3.42
C ASN A 550 34.00 -13.81 2.43
N ASP A 551 34.48 -12.75 1.78
CA ASP A 551 35.62 -12.77 0.84
C ASP A 551 35.55 -13.93 -0.17
N VAL A 552 34.41 -14.07 -0.86
CA VAL A 552 34.19 -15.15 -1.83
C VAL A 552 35.13 -14.97 -3.03
N PHE A 553 35.27 -13.73 -3.50
CA PHE A 553 36.24 -13.36 -4.52
C PHE A 553 36.61 -11.89 -4.40
N ALA A 554 37.91 -11.58 -4.48
CA ALA A 554 38.42 -10.22 -4.54
C ALA A 554 37.86 -9.27 -3.46
N GLY A 555 37.63 -9.73 -2.23
CA GLY A 555 37.06 -8.92 -1.14
C GLY A 555 35.54 -8.72 -1.19
N VAL A 556 34.83 -9.41 -2.10
CA VAL A 556 33.37 -9.35 -2.21
C VAL A 556 32.74 -10.35 -1.26
N ASN A 557 31.84 -9.86 -0.40
CA ASN A 557 30.98 -10.67 0.45
C ASN A 557 29.69 -10.98 -0.32
N LEU A 558 29.26 -12.25 -0.28
CA LEU A 558 27.98 -12.67 -0.87
C LEU A 558 26.99 -13.05 0.22
N LYS A 559 25.75 -12.60 0.06
CA LYS A 559 24.63 -12.86 0.95
C LYS A 559 23.44 -13.48 0.20
N PRO A 560 23.51 -14.76 -0.21
CA PRO A 560 22.34 -15.47 -0.70
C PRO A 560 21.24 -15.45 0.35
N ASN A 561 19.99 -15.23 -0.08
CA ASN A 561 18.87 -15.15 0.82
C ASN A 561 17.58 -15.69 0.23
N VAL A 562 16.72 -16.17 1.11
CA VAL A 562 15.38 -16.68 0.80
C VAL A 562 14.39 -15.98 1.72
N ALA A 563 13.36 -15.37 1.15
CA ALA A 563 12.20 -14.89 1.90
C ALA A 563 10.96 -15.71 1.52
N TRP A 564 10.16 -16.04 2.52
CA TRP A 564 8.95 -16.84 2.39
C TRP A 564 7.78 -16.14 3.07
N SER A 565 6.62 -16.20 2.44
CA SER A 565 5.34 -15.72 2.96
C SER A 565 4.27 -16.75 2.71
N HIS A 566 3.44 -16.99 3.72
CA HIS A 566 2.23 -17.78 3.58
C HIS A 566 1.13 -17.20 4.48
N ASP A 567 0.02 -16.82 3.84
CA ASP A 567 -1.22 -16.41 4.47
C ASP A 567 -2.11 -17.64 4.60
N VAL A 568 -2.19 -18.19 5.81
CA VAL A 568 -2.68 -19.57 5.97
C VAL A 568 -4.19 -19.66 5.91
N SER A 569 -4.89 -18.78 6.63
CA SER A 569 -6.36 -18.77 6.64
C SER A 569 -6.91 -17.41 7.00
N GLY A 570 -8.10 -17.13 6.47
CA GLY A 570 -8.84 -15.91 6.68
C GLY A 570 -8.38 -14.73 5.81
N TYR A 571 -9.18 -13.67 5.84
CA TYR A 571 -8.92 -12.42 5.13
C TYR A 571 -8.89 -11.28 6.14
N SER A 572 -7.76 -10.57 6.22
CA SER A 572 -7.61 -9.44 7.13
C SER A 572 -8.46 -8.24 6.72
N PRO A 573 -8.91 -7.41 7.69
CA PRO A 573 -9.65 -6.20 7.39
C PRO A 573 -8.78 -5.21 6.60
N GLY A 574 -9.30 -4.69 5.50
CA GLY A 574 -8.68 -3.60 4.74
C GLY A 574 -9.10 -2.21 5.25
N PRO A 575 -8.42 -1.15 4.78
CA PRO A 575 -7.29 -1.16 3.83
C PRO A 575 -5.96 -1.54 4.51
N GLY A 576 -5.05 -2.16 3.77
CA GLY A 576 -3.74 -2.60 4.30
C GLY A 576 -3.78 -3.91 5.09
N GLY A 577 -4.69 -4.83 4.76
CA GLY A 577 -4.80 -6.13 5.42
C GLY A 577 -3.55 -7.01 5.21
N ASN A 578 -3.14 -7.73 6.25
CA ASN A 578 -1.92 -8.54 6.24
C ASN A 578 -2.07 -9.90 5.53
N PHE A 579 -3.24 -10.53 5.66
CA PHE A 579 -3.45 -11.92 5.26
C PHE A 579 -4.60 -12.06 4.24
N GLU A 580 -4.34 -12.79 3.15
CA GLU A 580 -5.34 -13.28 2.20
C GLU A 580 -5.23 -14.81 2.09
N GLU A 581 -6.28 -15.54 2.46
CA GLU A 581 -6.25 -16.99 2.58
C GLU A 581 -5.63 -17.72 1.39
N GLY A 582 -4.62 -18.55 1.69
CA GLY A 582 -3.90 -19.39 0.74
C GLY A 582 -2.81 -18.68 -0.05
N ARG A 583 -2.69 -17.34 0.02
CA ARG A 583 -1.68 -16.58 -0.72
C ARG A 583 -0.28 -16.94 -0.24
N LYS A 584 0.64 -17.18 -1.17
CA LYS A 584 2.05 -17.45 -0.90
C LYS A 584 2.94 -16.60 -1.76
N ALA A 585 4.13 -16.30 -1.25
CA ALA A 585 5.20 -15.70 -2.01
C ALA A 585 6.55 -16.27 -1.59
N ILE A 586 7.43 -16.44 -2.56
CA ILE A 586 8.83 -16.79 -2.33
C ILE A 586 9.73 -15.80 -3.08
N SER A 587 10.76 -15.32 -2.40
CA SER A 587 11.80 -14.48 -2.99
C SER A 587 13.15 -15.14 -2.81
N LEU A 588 13.89 -15.30 -3.90
CA LEU A 588 15.24 -15.84 -3.92
C LEU A 588 16.18 -14.73 -4.37
N GLY A 589 17.15 -14.39 -3.53
CA GLY A 589 18.05 -13.27 -3.75
C GLY A 589 19.51 -13.62 -3.52
N VAL A 590 20.38 -12.81 -4.12
CA VAL A 590 21.79 -12.74 -3.78
C VAL A 590 22.20 -11.28 -3.71
N ASP A 591 22.71 -10.88 -2.56
CA ASP A 591 23.32 -9.57 -2.37
C ASP A 591 24.84 -9.71 -2.40
N ALA A 592 25.53 -8.77 -3.04
CA ALA A 592 26.97 -8.65 -3.11
C ALA A 592 27.38 -7.32 -2.48
N GLU A 593 28.41 -7.35 -1.64
CA GLU A 593 28.92 -6.18 -0.95
C GLU A 593 30.45 -6.13 -1.06
N TYR A 594 30.97 -4.98 -1.49
CA TYR A 594 32.41 -4.76 -1.63
C TYR A 594 32.83 -3.53 -0.82
N GLN A 595 33.74 -3.77 0.14
CA GLN A 595 34.30 -2.75 1.04
C GLN A 595 33.26 -1.94 1.84
N ASN A 596 32.04 -2.46 2.03
CA ASN A 596 30.89 -1.75 2.62
C ASN A 596 30.48 -0.45 1.87
N THR A 597 31.07 -0.20 0.70
CA THR A 597 30.84 0.99 -0.12
C THR A 597 29.94 0.65 -1.30
N TYR A 598 30.22 -0.44 -2.01
CA TYR A 598 29.48 -0.82 -3.21
C TYR A 598 28.60 -2.02 -2.93
N THR A 599 27.34 -1.93 -3.34
CA THR A 599 26.36 -3.01 -3.20
C THR A 599 25.77 -3.39 -4.54
N ALA A 600 25.45 -4.66 -4.71
CA ALA A 600 24.68 -5.18 -5.82
C ALA A 600 23.66 -6.18 -5.29
N SER A 601 22.43 -6.17 -5.81
CA SER A 601 21.37 -7.09 -5.40
C SER A 601 20.67 -7.63 -6.64
N LEU A 602 20.49 -8.94 -6.70
CA LEU A 602 19.66 -9.61 -7.70
C LEU A 602 18.65 -10.50 -6.96
N ALA A 603 17.36 -10.29 -7.22
CA ALA A 603 16.30 -11.08 -6.62
C ALA A 603 15.21 -11.47 -7.63
N TYR A 604 14.66 -12.67 -7.46
CA TYR A 604 13.47 -13.15 -8.15
C TYR A 604 12.37 -13.42 -7.14
N THR A 605 11.19 -12.85 -7.36
CA THR A 605 10.02 -13.06 -6.50
C THR A 605 8.89 -13.68 -7.30
N ASN A 606 8.30 -14.74 -6.74
CA ASN A 606 7.16 -15.45 -7.29
C ASN A 606 6.00 -15.45 -6.29
N PHE A 607 4.81 -15.11 -6.77
CA PHE A 607 3.53 -15.15 -6.07
C PHE A 607 2.70 -16.31 -6.61
N PHE A 608 2.05 -17.06 -5.72
CA PHE A 608 1.24 -18.20 -6.11
C PHE A 608 0.20 -18.55 -5.05
N ASP A 609 -0.77 -19.39 -5.45
CA ASP A 609 -1.97 -19.72 -4.68
C ASP A 609 -2.78 -18.46 -4.28
N GLY A 610 -3.82 -18.64 -3.44
CA GLY A 610 -4.73 -17.57 -3.04
C GLY A 610 -5.87 -17.33 -4.03
N LYS A 611 -7.09 -17.78 -3.69
CA LYS A 611 -8.25 -17.73 -4.61
C LYS A 611 -8.69 -16.31 -4.98
N TYR A 612 -8.56 -15.37 -4.04
CA TYR A 612 -9.00 -13.98 -4.16
C TYR A 612 -7.85 -12.98 -4.17
N THR A 613 -6.64 -13.44 -4.53
CA THR A 613 -5.49 -12.56 -4.57
C THR A 613 -5.34 -11.86 -5.92
N THR A 614 -4.92 -10.59 -5.86
CA THR A 614 -4.71 -9.74 -7.05
C THR A 614 -3.24 -9.62 -7.44
N VAL A 615 -2.36 -10.40 -6.82
CA VAL A 615 -0.90 -10.34 -7.06
C VAL A 615 -0.35 -11.59 -7.73
N ASP A 616 -1.20 -12.54 -8.16
CA ASP A 616 -0.77 -13.84 -8.72
C ASP A 616 -0.07 -13.74 -10.09
N ASP A 617 -0.16 -12.59 -10.77
CA ASP A 617 0.55 -12.30 -12.01
C ASP A 617 1.69 -11.27 -11.83
N ARG A 618 2.13 -11.05 -10.59
CA ARG A 618 3.12 -10.03 -10.23
C ARG A 618 4.51 -10.55 -9.99
N ASP A 619 4.85 -11.70 -10.55
CA ASP A 619 6.21 -12.22 -10.50
C ASP A 619 7.18 -11.28 -11.19
N PHE A 620 8.36 -11.12 -10.59
CA PHE A 620 9.37 -10.21 -11.11
C PHE A 620 10.79 -10.59 -10.75
N VAL A 621 11.72 -10.09 -11.57
CA VAL A 621 13.15 -10.01 -11.26
C VAL A 621 13.48 -8.55 -10.96
N ALA A 622 14.29 -8.29 -9.93
CA ALA A 622 14.84 -6.99 -9.62
C ALA A 622 16.37 -7.06 -9.55
N LEU A 623 17.03 -6.06 -10.14
CA LEU A 623 18.47 -5.86 -10.08
C LEU A 623 18.76 -4.43 -9.61
N SER A 624 19.62 -4.27 -8.62
CA SER A 624 20.07 -2.94 -8.18
C SER A 624 21.57 -2.91 -7.89
N PHE A 625 22.15 -1.72 -8.04
CA PHE A 625 23.51 -1.38 -7.66
C PHE A 625 23.47 -0.12 -6.80
N GLY A 626 24.23 -0.11 -5.71
CA GLY A 626 24.30 1.00 -4.78
C GLY A 626 25.74 1.41 -4.48
N VAL A 627 25.90 2.66 -4.10
CA VAL A 627 27.14 3.20 -3.52
C VAL A 627 26.80 4.05 -2.30
N ASN A 628 27.44 3.74 -1.18
CA ASN A 628 27.34 4.48 0.06
C ASN A 628 28.66 5.21 0.33
N PHE A 629 28.57 6.46 0.74
CA PHE A 629 29.71 7.23 1.19
C PHE A 629 29.38 8.14 2.35
#